data_AF-A0A1H8Z7P1-F1
#
_entry.id   AF-A0A1H8Z7P1-F1
#
_cell.length_a   1.000
_cell.length_b   1.000
_cell.length_c   1.000
_cell.angle_alpha   90.00
_cell.angle_beta   90.00
_cell.angle_gamma   90.00
#
_symmetry.space_group_name_H-M   'P 1'
#
loop_
_entity.id
_entity.type
_entity.pdbx_description
1 polymer ?
#
loop_
_entity_poly.entity_id
_entity_poly.type
_entity_poly.pdbx_seq_one_letter_code
_entity_poly.pdbx_strand_id
1 'polypeptide(L)'
;MRKLPLIVGIGEDGKIVPIRRAKSGLKCRCFCPGCGAALSAKKGKVNAHHFAHHGAGECPGGIESGLHRFAKAVLHHHSCLLMPPVLVHQLTRHVRGPSLFKYHKTSEEVGIKGFVADVLLYGKEKLVVELKVSHAVDSLKERAFIRAGIPSLEIDVLAIFRELVNESRGQDTKELARRIINFGGRDRGRAVHGRWLFNPLQHQFEYRRRKTSKQLKVKHSEWRGYHHFRTIGCPCPRRQRFHGGDNWSGSYARTYQDCIGCPHLVEMVYDNAWVGYQWTPVRVKAVLCGWSGATP
;
A
#
# COMPACT_ATOMS: atom_id res chain seq x y z
N MET A 1 -11.62 -12.96 -17.30
CA MET A 1 -10.69 -13.29 -16.20
C MET A 1 -10.78 -14.78 -15.91
N ARG A 2 -9.66 -15.47 -15.66
CA ARG A 2 -9.69 -16.88 -15.26
C ARG A 2 -10.29 -17.04 -13.84
N LYS A 3 -11.08 -18.09 -13.63
CA LYS A 3 -11.62 -18.43 -12.30
C LYS A 3 -10.46 -18.74 -11.35
N LEU A 4 -10.52 -18.21 -10.14
CA LEU A 4 -9.50 -18.45 -9.12
C LEU A 4 -9.70 -19.85 -8.51
N PRO A 5 -8.67 -20.71 -8.51
CA PRO A 5 -8.77 -22.03 -7.91
C PRO A 5 -8.58 -21.96 -6.39
N LEU A 6 -9.26 -22.84 -5.65
CA LEU A 6 -8.95 -23.11 -4.26
C LEU A 6 -7.66 -23.95 -4.17
N ILE A 7 -6.61 -23.42 -3.56
CA ILE A 7 -5.27 -24.04 -3.54
C ILE A 7 -4.82 -24.53 -2.16
N VAL A 8 -5.64 -24.30 -1.13
CA VAL A 8 -5.35 -24.62 0.27
C VAL A 8 -6.58 -25.26 0.88
N GLY A 9 -6.39 -26.42 1.49
CA GLY A 9 -7.38 -27.07 2.36
C GLY A 9 -6.86 -27.12 3.80
N ILE A 10 -7.72 -27.53 4.72
CA ILE A 10 -7.38 -27.80 6.13
C ILE A 10 -7.39 -29.32 6.34
N GLY A 11 -6.31 -29.90 6.85
CA GLY A 11 -6.23 -31.32 7.17
C GLY A 11 -7.02 -31.69 8.42
N GLU A 12 -7.16 -33.00 8.67
CA GLU A 12 -7.78 -33.55 9.90
C GLU A 12 -7.09 -33.05 11.18
N ASP A 13 -5.79 -32.73 11.10
CA ASP A 13 -5.00 -32.16 12.21
C ASP A 13 -5.15 -30.64 12.37
N GLY A 14 -6.06 -30.02 11.63
CA GLY A 14 -6.29 -28.57 11.63
C GLY A 14 -5.22 -27.76 10.90
N LYS A 15 -4.18 -28.39 10.34
CA LYS A 15 -3.09 -27.69 9.65
C LYS A 15 -3.43 -27.40 8.20
N ILE A 16 -2.79 -26.37 7.64
CA ILE A 16 -2.94 -26.04 6.24
C ILE A 16 -2.29 -27.10 5.34
N VAL A 17 -3.01 -27.52 4.31
CA VAL A 17 -2.53 -28.46 3.29
C VAL A 17 -2.56 -27.76 1.92
N PRO A 18 -1.39 -27.33 1.41
CA PRO A 18 -1.29 -26.81 0.05
C PRO A 18 -1.61 -27.90 -0.98
N ILE A 19 -2.31 -27.55 -2.07
CA ILE A 19 -2.74 -28.49 -3.09
C ILE A 19 -1.59 -29.32 -3.70
N ARG A 20 -0.38 -28.75 -3.80
CA ARG A 20 0.80 -29.49 -4.27
C ARG A 20 1.14 -30.67 -3.36
N ARG A 21 0.95 -30.52 -2.04
CA ARG A 21 1.26 -31.53 -1.02
C ARG A 21 0.10 -32.49 -0.74
N ALA A 22 -1.13 -32.14 -1.12
CA ALA A 22 -2.29 -33.00 -0.93
C ALA A 22 -2.22 -34.30 -1.73
N LYS A 23 -2.68 -35.42 -1.13
CA LYS A 23 -2.95 -36.67 -1.84
C LYS A 23 -4.12 -36.46 -2.83
N SER A 24 -4.15 -37.18 -3.95
CA SER A 24 -5.19 -36.98 -4.97
C SER A 24 -6.58 -37.47 -4.52
N GLY A 25 -7.63 -36.81 -4.99
CA GLY A 25 -9.03 -37.14 -4.71
C GLY A 25 -9.40 -36.97 -3.24
N LEU A 26 -10.33 -37.80 -2.76
CA LEU A 26 -10.80 -37.80 -1.37
C LEU A 26 -9.75 -38.30 -0.36
N LYS A 27 -8.69 -38.95 -0.85
CA LYS A 27 -7.54 -39.35 -0.01
C LYS A 27 -6.77 -38.15 0.56
N CYS A 28 -7.05 -36.93 0.10
CA CYS A 28 -6.51 -35.70 0.70
C CYS A 28 -6.99 -35.47 2.13
N ARG A 29 -8.20 -35.95 2.48
CA ARG A 29 -8.86 -35.72 3.78
C ARG A 29 -8.77 -34.25 4.22
N CYS A 30 -9.04 -33.35 3.27
CA CYS A 30 -9.00 -31.92 3.49
C CYS A 30 -10.41 -31.35 3.57
N PHE A 31 -10.55 -30.26 4.32
CA PHE A 31 -11.78 -29.50 4.49
C PHE A 31 -11.61 -28.08 3.97
N CYS A 32 -12.71 -27.48 3.53
CA CYS A 32 -12.72 -26.10 3.03
C CYS A 32 -12.44 -25.13 4.18
N PRO A 33 -11.47 -24.20 4.05
CA PRO A 33 -11.18 -23.24 5.10
C PRO A 33 -12.30 -22.21 5.32
N GLY A 34 -13.25 -22.09 4.39
CA GLY A 34 -14.40 -21.19 4.48
C GLY A 34 -15.64 -21.85 5.08
N CYS A 35 -16.17 -22.90 4.43
CA CYS A 35 -17.43 -23.54 4.84
C CYS A 35 -17.25 -24.86 5.61
N GLY A 36 -16.02 -25.36 5.78
CA GLY A 36 -15.75 -26.62 6.48
C GLY A 36 -16.11 -27.90 5.71
N ALA A 37 -16.77 -27.81 4.55
CA ALA A 37 -17.15 -28.98 3.76
C ALA A 37 -15.93 -29.78 3.26
N ALA A 38 -16.12 -31.09 3.07
CA ALA A 38 -15.08 -31.98 2.56
C ALA A 38 -14.61 -31.57 1.17
N LEU A 39 -13.30 -31.68 0.93
CA LEU A 39 -12.67 -31.37 -0.34
C LEU A 39 -12.16 -32.63 -1.05
N SER A 40 -12.14 -32.56 -2.37
CA SER A 40 -11.48 -33.50 -3.26
C SER A 40 -10.33 -32.78 -3.98
N ALA A 41 -9.10 -33.27 -3.81
CA ALA A 41 -7.95 -32.70 -4.50
C ALA A 41 -7.94 -33.13 -5.96
N LYS A 42 -8.27 -32.21 -6.87
CA LYS A 42 -8.23 -32.43 -8.32
C LYS A 42 -6.81 -32.22 -8.81
N LYS A 43 -6.13 -33.32 -9.18
CA LYS A 43 -4.76 -33.34 -9.70
C LYS A 43 -4.74 -34.03 -11.05
N GLY A 44 -4.05 -33.45 -12.03
CA GLY A 44 -4.04 -33.96 -13.41
C GLY A 44 -3.12 -33.13 -14.30
N LYS A 45 -2.89 -33.63 -15.52
CA LYS A 45 -1.99 -33.00 -16.49
C LYS A 45 -2.63 -31.84 -17.26
N VAL A 46 -3.96 -31.86 -17.40
CA VAL A 46 -4.72 -30.90 -18.21
C VAL A 46 -5.08 -29.64 -17.42
N ASN A 47 -5.70 -29.82 -16.25
CA ASN A 47 -6.15 -28.72 -15.41
C ASN A 47 -5.17 -28.47 -14.27
N ALA A 48 -4.94 -27.19 -13.94
CA ALA A 48 -4.18 -26.78 -12.77
C ALA A 48 -4.70 -27.46 -11.51
N HIS A 49 -3.79 -27.94 -10.66
CA HIS A 49 -4.18 -28.61 -9.43
C HIS A 49 -4.96 -27.67 -8.52
N HIS A 50 -6.13 -28.10 -8.07
CA HIS A 50 -7.00 -27.33 -7.18
C HIS A 50 -7.81 -28.27 -6.27
N PHE A 51 -8.41 -27.71 -5.24
CA PHE A 51 -9.43 -28.38 -4.45
C PHE A 51 -10.81 -28.07 -5.02
N ALA A 52 -11.67 -29.08 -5.03
CA ALA A 52 -13.09 -28.94 -5.33
C ALA A 52 -13.90 -29.44 -4.13
N HIS A 53 -15.07 -28.85 -3.89
CA HIS A 53 -16.00 -29.33 -2.88
C HIS A 53 -16.51 -30.73 -3.25
N HIS A 54 -16.65 -31.60 -2.25
CA HIS A 54 -17.25 -32.91 -2.42
C HIS A 54 -18.57 -32.97 -1.64
N GLY A 55 -19.66 -33.28 -2.35
CA GLY A 55 -20.99 -33.33 -1.74
C GLY A 55 -21.55 -31.97 -1.29
N ALA A 56 -20.95 -30.86 -1.73
CA ALA A 56 -21.38 -29.50 -1.42
C ALA A 56 -21.15 -28.56 -2.63
N GLY A 57 -21.91 -27.46 -2.67
CA GLY A 57 -21.73 -26.40 -3.65
C GLY A 57 -20.43 -25.63 -3.46
N GLU A 58 -20.00 -24.90 -4.48
CA GLU A 58 -18.86 -23.99 -4.35
C GLU A 58 -19.17 -22.87 -3.35
N CYS A 59 -18.23 -22.59 -2.44
CA CYS A 59 -18.35 -21.48 -1.51
C CYS A 59 -17.40 -20.32 -1.90
N PRO A 60 -17.87 -19.05 -1.93
CA PRO A 60 -17.02 -17.89 -2.19
C PRO A 60 -15.92 -17.72 -1.13
N GLY A 61 -16.25 -17.93 0.15
CA GLY A 61 -15.35 -17.70 1.28
C GLY A 61 -14.16 -18.67 1.38
N GLY A 62 -14.17 -19.78 0.63
CA GLY A 62 -13.09 -20.76 0.66
C GLY A 62 -11.77 -20.22 0.11
N ILE A 63 -11.81 -19.47 -0.99
CA ILE A 63 -10.61 -18.86 -1.58
C ILE A 63 -10.06 -17.79 -0.65
N GLU A 64 -10.93 -16.93 -0.13
CA GLU A 64 -10.56 -15.84 0.78
C GLU A 64 -9.88 -16.37 2.05
N SER A 65 -10.58 -17.26 2.76
CA SER A 65 -10.09 -17.87 3.99
C SER A 65 -8.81 -18.68 3.74
N GLY A 66 -8.74 -19.38 2.60
CA GLY A 66 -7.56 -20.15 2.20
C GLY A 66 -6.33 -19.27 1.96
N LEU A 67 -6.49 -18.13 1.29
CA LEU A 67 -5.40 -17.18 1.04
C LEU A 67 -4.94 -16.48 2.32
N HIS A 68 -5.85 -16.04 3.20
CA HIS A 68 -5.49 -15.47 4.50
C HIS A 68 -4.65 -16.47 5.31
N ARG A 69 -5.16 -17.68 5.53
CA ARG A 69 -4.46 -18.71 6.31
C ARG A 69 -3.11 -19.07 5.70
N PHE A 70 -3.04 -19.16 4.37
CA PHE A 70 -1.78 -19.43 3.69
C PHE A 70 -0.76 -18.32 3.88
N ALA A 71 -1.16 -17.05 3.71
CA ALA A 71 -0.25 -15.93 3.89
C ALA A 71 0.23 -15.80 5.34
N LYS A 72 -0.65 -16.02 6.34
CA LYS A 72 -0.29 -16.08 7.76
C LYS A 72 0.76 -17.15 8.03
N ALA A 73 0.54 -18.37 7.52
CA ALA A 73 1.51 -19.45 7.66
C ALA A 73 2.83 -19.17 6.94
N VAL A 74 2.81 -18.52 5.76
CA VAL A 74 4.02 -18.09 5.06
C VAL A 74 4.81 -17.11 5.91
N LEU A 75 4.17 -16.10 6.50
CA LEU A 75 4.82 -15.15 7.40
C LEU A 75 5.34 -15.84 8.66
N HIS A 76 4.61 -16.80 9.23
CA HIS A 76 5.08 -17.55 10.40
C HIS A 76 6.34 -18.39 10.11
N HIS A 77 6.45 -18.97 8.91
CA HIS A 77 7.56 -19.87 8.55
C HIS A 77 8.81 -19.17 7.99
N HIS A 78 8.76 -17.86 7.74
CA HIS A 78 9.93 -17.10 7.28
C HIS A 78 10.42 -16.18 8.41
N SER A 79 11.62 -15.63 8.26
CA SER A 79 12.25 -14.72 9.23
C SER A 79 12.59 -13.34 8.64
N CYS A 80 12.24 -13.13 7.37
CA CYS A 80 12.44 -11.88 6.68
C CYS A 80 11.25 -11.54 5.77
N LEU A 81 11.06 -10.25 5.53
CA LEU A 81 10.02 -9.69 4.67
C LEU A 81 10.60 -8.50 3.90
N LEU A 82 10.48 -8.49 2.57
CA LEU A 82 10.91 -7.37 1.74
C LEU A 82 9.87 -6.26 1.77
N MET A 83 10.25 -5.13 2.35
CA MET A 83 9.39 -3.98 2.56
C MET A 83 9.39 -3.07 1.34
N PRO A 84 8.23 -2.47 0.99
CA PRO A 84 8.16 -1.48 -0.06
C PRO A 84 8.95 -0.22 0.31
N PRO A 85 9.38 0.58 -0.68
CA PRO A 85 10.06 1.84 -0.42
C PRO A 85 9.15 2.76 0.41
N VAL A 86 9.77 3.57 1.26
CA VAL A 86 9.09 4.61 2.03
C VAL A 86 9.05 5.86 1.17
N LEU A 87 7.89 6.11 0.57
CA LEU A 87 7.64 7.29 -0.27
C LEU A 87 7.17 8.47 0.59
N VAL A 88 7.39 9.68 0.09
CA VAL A 88 6.81 10.90 0.66
C VAL A 88 5.72 11.38 -0.27
N HIS A 89 4.63 11.87 0.31
CA HIS A 89 3.54 12.45 -0.47
C HIS A 89 4.07 13.52 -1.44
N GLN A 90 3.65 13.43 -2.70
CA GLN A 90 4.02 14.34 -3.82
C GLN A 90 5.51 14.40 -4.19
N LEU A 91 6.35 13.53 -3.64
CA LEU A 91 7.74 13.41 -4.07
C LEU A 91 7.95 12.10 -4.83
N THR A 92 8.71 12.19 -5.93
CA THR A 92 9.16 11.02 -6.69
C THR A 92 10.31 10.28 -6.02
N ARG A 93 10.93 10.88 -4.99
CA ARG A 93 11.99 10.26 -4.19
C ARG A 93 11.44 9.50 -2.98
N HIS A 94 12.18 8.47 -2.61
CA HIS A 94 11.95 7.65 -1.45
C HIS A 94 12.86 8.10 -0.30
N VAL A 95 12.32 8.26 0.91
CA VAL A 95 13.12 8.50 2.13
C VAL A 95 13.98 7.28 2.45
N ARG A 96 13.46 6.10 2.09
CA ARG A 96 14.14 4.82 2.22
C ARG A 96 13.73 3.93 1.04
N GLY A 97 14.69 3.31 0.37
CA GLY A 97 14.42 2.30 -0.65
C GLY A 97 13.77 1.03 -0.08
N PRO A 98 13.49 0.03 -0.94
CA PRO A 98 13.08 -1.29 -0.48
C PRO A 98 14.10 -1.84 0.52
N SER A 99 13.63 -2.49 1.59
CA SER A 99 14.52 -2.97 2.66
C SER A 99 14.00 -4.27 3.26
N LEU A 100 14.91 -5.11 3.75
CA LEU A 100 14.54 -6.36 4.42
C LEU A 100 14.22 -6.07 5.89
N PHE A 101 13.00 -6.41 6.30
CA PHE A 101 12.60 -6.45 7.69
C PHE A 101 12.83 -7.86 8.25
N LYS A 102 13.67 -7.98 9.28
CA LYS A 102 13.95 -9.25 9.96
C LYS A 102 13.08 -9.39 11.20
N TYR A 103 12.50 -10.57 11.41
CA TYR A 103 11.68 -10.90 12.56
C TYR A 103 11.94 -12.34 13.00
N HIS A 104 11.64 -12.62 14.27
CA HIS A 104 11.90 -13.93 14.89
C HIS A 104 10.63 -14.56 15.47
N LYS A 105 9.54 -13.80 15.58
CA LYS A 105 8.25 -14.27 16.10
C LYS A 105 7.10 -13.59 15.36
N THR A 106 5.99 -14.31 15.23
CA THR A 106 4.71 -13.81 14.72
C THR A 106 3.60 -14.02 15.75
N SER A 107 2.54 -13.23 15.66
CA SER A 107 1.27 -13.47 16.36
C SER A 107 0.14 -13.11 15.42
N GLU A 108 -0.90 -13.94 15.37
CA GLU A 108 -2.04 -13.77 14.48
C GLU A 108 -3.23 -13.19 15.25
N GLU A 109 -4.11 -12.46 14.56
CA GLU A 109 -5.37 -11.92 15.13
C GLU A 109 -5.15 -11.13 16.43
N VAL A 110 -4.18 -10.21 16.41
CA VAL A 110 -3.74 -9.50 17.61
C VAL A 110 -4.60 -8.26 17.84
N GLY A 111 -5.19 -8.16 19.04
CA GLY A 111 -5.90 -6.96 19.48
C GLY A 111 -4.96 -5.75 19.66
N ILE A 112 -5.25 -4.66 18.95
CA ILE A 112 -4.54 -3.37 19.02
C ILE A 112 -5.58 -2.26 19.18
N LYS A 113 -5.70 -1.72 20.40
CA LYS A 113 -6.54 -0.55 20.75
C LYS A 113 -7.92 -0.55 20.05
N GLY A 114 -8.67 -1.65 20.17
CA GLY A 114 -10.02 -1.79 19.63
C GLY A 114 -10.12 -2.34 18.20
N PHE A 115 -9.00 -2.72 17.58
CA PHE A 115 -8.97 -3.38 16.27
C PHE A 115 -8.19 -4.69 16.35
N VAL A 116 -8.46 -5.61 15.43
CA VAL A 116 -7.72 -6.87 15.30
C VAL A 116 -6.82 -6.78 14.07
N ALA A 117 -5.52 -6.95 14.29
CA ALA A 117 -4.53 -7.01 13.23
C ALA A 117 -4.34 -8.45 12.76
N ASP A 118 -4.24 -8.65 11.44
CA ASP A 118 -4.07 -10.00 10.86
C ASP A 118 -2.82 -10.70 11.40
N VAL A 119 -1.68 -10.01 11.33
CA VAL A 119 -0.39 -10.51 11.82
C VAL A 119 0.43 -9.39 12.45
N LEU A 120 1.01 -9.64 13.62
CA LEU A 120 2.04 -8.83 14.25
C LEU A 120 3.38 -9.54 14.17
N LEU A 121 4.36 -8.92 13.51
CA LEU A 121 5.73 -9.41 13.43
C LEU A 121 6.60 -8.76 14.50
N TYR A 122 7.43 -9.56 15.17
CA TYR A 122 8.34 -9.13 16.21
C TYR A 122 9.79 -9.20 15.70
N GLY A 123 10.38 -8.04 15.40
CA GLY A 123 11.78 -7.86 15.05
C GLY A 123 12.49 -6.95 16.04
N LYS A 124 13.44 -6.13 15.54
CA LYS A 124 14.00 -5.00 16.32
C LYS A 124 12.90 -4.03 16.76
N GLU A 125 11.91 -3.86 15.89
CA GLU A 125 10.68 -3.14 16.15
C GLU A 125 9.49 -4.06 15.82
N LYS A 126 8.30 -3.73 16.31
CA LYS A 126 7.07 -4.43 15.94
C LYS A 126 6.58 -3.92 14.59
N LEU A 127 5.98 -4.79 13.78
CA LEU A 127 5.36 -4.44 12.50
C LEU A 127 4.00 -5.10 12.36
N VAL A 128 2.97 -4.30 12.11
CA VAL A 128 1.63 -4.80 11.78
C VAL A 128 1.57 -5.11 10.29
N VAL A 129 1.02 -6.27 9.94
CA VAL A 129 0.78 -6.70 8.57
C VAL A 129 -0.70 -7.05 8.42
N GLU A 130 -1.40 -6.28 7.59
CA GLU A 130 -2.76 -6.57 7.14
C GLU A 130 -2.71 -7.32 5.80
N LEU A 131 -3.57 -8.32 5.64
CA LEU A 131 -3.65 -9.14 4.44
C LEU A 131 -4.91 -8.75 3.67
N LYS A 132 -4.74 -8.12 2.52
CA LYS A 132 -5.85 -7.80 1.64
C LYS A 132 -6.13 -8.98 0.72
N VAL A 133 -7.30 -9.59 0.92
CA VAL A 133 -7.85 -10.59 0.01
C VAL A 133 -9.15 -10.08 -0.61
N SER A 134 -10.19 -9.84 0.19
CA SER A 134 -11.47 -9.29 -0.27
C SER A 134 -11.52 -7.77 -0.14
N HIS A 135 -11.25 -7.27 1.07
CA HIS A 135 -11.40 -5.88 1.44
C HIS A 135 -10.04 -5.25 1.78
N ALA A 136 -9.87 -4.00 1.36
CA ALA A 136 -8.76 -3.17 1.81
C ALA A 136 -9.02 -2.70 3.25
N VAL A 137 -7.94 -2.37 3.95
CA VAL A 137 -8.01 -1.75 5.28
C VAL A 137 -8.73 -0.41 5.17
N ASP A 138 -9.73 -0.22 6.03
CA ASP A 138 -10.50 1.02 6.09
C ASP A 138 -9.76 2.16 6.83
N SER A 139 -10.28 3.37 6.69
CA SER A 139 -9.71 4.57 7.31
C SER A 139 -9.77 4.57 8.86
N LEU A 140 -10.66 3.79 9.48
CA LEU A 140 -10.76 3.69 10.94
C LEU A 140 -9.59 2.87 11.48
N LYS A 141 -9.31 1.69 10.88
CA LYS A 141 -8.14 0.86 11.16
C LYS A 141 -6.83 1.62 10.90
N GLU A 142 -6.71 2.29 9.75
CA GLU A 142 -5.51 3.08 9.43
C GLU A 142 -5.21 4.12 10.54
N ARG A 143 -6.22 4.86 11.00
CA ARG A 143 -6.07 5.83 12.11
C ARG A 143 -5.68 5.16 13.43
N ALA A 144 -6.18 3.97 13.71
CA ALA A 144 -5.82 3.24 14.92
C ALA A 144 -4.34 2.84 14.94
N PHE A 145 -3.81 2.36 13.81
CA PHE A 145 -2.39 2.04 13.68
C PHE A 145 -1.50 3.27 13.83
N ILE A 146 -1.89 4.41 13.23
CA ILE A 146 -1.19 5.69 13.41
C ILE A 146 -1.14 6.08 14.91
N ARG A 147 -2.28 6.01 15.62
CA ARG A 147 -2.35 6.33 17.06
C ARG A 147 -1.63 5.32 17.95
N ALA A 148 -1.44 4.09 17.49
CA ALA A 148 -0.61 3.11 18.18
C ALA A 148 0.89 3.40 18.01
N GLY A 149 1.27 4.16 16.98
CA GLY A 149 2.66 4.46 16.66
C GLY A 149 3.45 3.25 16.16
N ILE A 150 2.76 2.15 15.84
CA ILE A 150 3.37 0.90 15.36
C ILE A 150 3.35 0.95 13.83
N PRO A 151 4.50 0.78 13.14
CA PRO A 151 4.51 0.73 11.68
C PRO A 151 3.60 -0.39 11.18
N SER A 152 2.88 -0.10 10.10
CA SER A 152 1.87 -1.01 9.55
C SER A 152 1.89 -0.99 8.03
N LEU A 153 1.66 -2.16 7.44
CA LEU A 153 1.59 -2.35 6.00
C LEU A 153 0.42 -3.25 5.63
N GLU A 154 0.02 -3.15 4.36
CA GLU A 154 -0.97 -4.03 3.74
C GLU A 154 -0.31 -4.80 2.58
N ILE A 155 -0.54 -6.11 2.52
CA ILE A 155 -0.13 -6.98 1.41
C ILE A 155 -1.37 -7.41 0.62
N ASP A 156 -1.43 -7.11 -0.67
CA ASP A 156 -2.49 -7.56 -1.57
C ASP A 156 -2.23 -8.99 -2.06
N VAL A 157 -2.58 -9.96 -1.23
CA VAL A 157 -2.39 -11.38 -1.49
C VAL A 157 -3.24 -11.83 -2.68
N LEU A 158 -4.44 -11.25 -2.86
CA LEU A 158 -5.30 -11.59 -3.99
C LEU A 158 -4.71 -11.14 -5.32
N ALA A 159 -4.12 -9.94 -5.39
CA ALA A 159 -3.44 -9.46 -6.59
C ALA A 159 -2.25 -10.36 -6.95
N ILE A 160 -1.42 -10.71 -5.97
CA ILE A 160 -0.30 -11.65 -6.16
C ILE A 160 -0.80 -13.00 -6.71
N PHE A 161 -1.89 -13.53 -6.14
CA PHE A 161 -2.45 -14.81 -6.57
C PHE A 161 -3.06 -14.73 -7.97
N ARG A 162 -3.76 -13.63 -8.30
CA ARG A 162 -4.32 -13.38 -9.64
C ARG A 162 -3.24 -13.35 -10.72
N GLU A 163 -2.10 -12.70 -10.45
CA GLU A 163 -0.96 -12.73 -11.39
C GLU A 163 -0.49 -14.16 -11.65
N LEU A 164 -0.33 -14.98 -10.61
CA LEU A 164 0.06 -16.38 -10.76
C LEU A 164 -0.94 -17.19 -11.56
N VAL A 165 -2.24 -17.00 -11.35
CA VAL A 165 -3.29 -17.68 -12.12
C VAL A 165 -3.27 -17.25 -13.60
N ASN A 166 -3.03 -15.97 -13.87
CA ASN A 166 -2.87 -15.44 -15.22
C ASN A 166 -1.63 -16.02 -15.92
N GLU A 167 -0.55 -16.25 -15.18
CA GLU A 167 0.66 -16.95 -15.65
C GLU A 167 0.48 -18.47 -15.78
N SER A 168 -0.72 -19.02 -15.55
CA SER A 168 -1.00 -20.48 -15.53
C SER A 168 -0.24 -21.25 -14.43
N ARG A 169 0.13 -20.55 -13.35
CA ARG A 169 0.90 -21.06 -12.20
C ARG A 169 0.10 -21.00 -10.89
N GLY A 170 -1.23 -20.97 -10.95
CA GLY A 170 -2.09 -20.85 -9.76
C GLY A 170 -1.82 -21.94 -8.70
N GLN A 171 -1.45 -23.14 -9.12
CA GLN A 171 -1.09 -24.24 -8.23
C GLN A 171 0.30 -24.12 -7.58
N ASP A 172 1.13 -23.15 -7.99
CA ASP A 172 2.53 -23.00 -7.53
C ASP A 172 2.62 -22.27 -6.19
N THR A 173 2.25 -22.97 -5.12
CA THR A 173 2.24 -22.41 -3.76
C THR A 173 3.63 -21.99 -3.26
N LYS A 174 4.72 -22.56 -3.81
CA LYS A 174 6.09 -22.12 -3.49
C LYS A 174 6.35 -20.72 -4.03
N GLU A 175 5.96 -20.47 -5.28
CA GLU A 175 6.10 -19.14 -5.87
C GLU A 175 5.16 -18.13 -5.21
N LEU A 176 3.93 -18.53 -4.84
CA LEU A 176 3.03 -17.66 -4.07
C LEU A 176 3.68 -17.22 -2.75
N ALA A 177 4.22 -18.17 -1.97
CA ALA A 177 4.94 -17.85 -0.73
C ALA A 177 6.12 -16.90 -0.98
N ARG A 178 6.90 -17.16 -2.04
CA ARG A 178 8.03 -16.31 -2.42
C ARG A 178 7.58 -14.88 -2.75
N ARG A 179 6.49 -14.71 -3.50
CA ARG A 179 5.95 -13.38 -3.84
C ARG A 179 5.38 -12.65 -2.62
N ILE A 180 4.74 -13.37 -1.70
CA ILE A 180 4.26 -12.79 -0.43
C ILE A 180 5.43 -12.24 0.39
N ILE A 181 6.54 -12.98 0.52
CA ILE A 181 7.71 -12.50 1.26
C ILE A 181 8.48 -11.39 0.53
N ASN A 182 8.36 -11.32 -0.80
CA ASN A 182 9.06 -10.33 -1.64
C ASN A 182 8.15 -9.22 -2.20
N PHE A 183 6.97 -9.02 -1.62
CA PHE A 183 5.92 -8.16 -2.17
C PHE A 183 6.34 -6.69 -2.35
N GLY A 184 7.28 -6.21 -1.53
CA GLY A 184 7.75 -4.83 -1.51
C GLY A 184 8.75 -4.45 -2.62
N GLY A 185 9.25 -5.42 -3.38
CA GLY A 185 10.23 -5.20 -4.45
C GLY A 185 9.65 -5.41 -5.85
N ARG A 186 10.18 -4.67 -6.83
CA ARG A 186 9.99 -4.99 -8.25
C ARG A 186 10.91 -6.15 -8.64
N ASP A 187 10.64 -7.34 -8.13
CA ASP A 187 11.37 -8.54 -8.55
C ASP A 187 11.05 -8.86 -10.01
N ARG A 188 12.06 -8.88 -10.89
CA ARG A 188 11.92 -9.20 -12.33
C ARG A 188 10.83 -8.40 -13.06
N GLY A 189 10.68 -7.11 -12.73
CA GLY A 189 9.71 -6.22 -13.38
C GLY A 189 8.26 -6.38 -12.91
N ARG A 190 8.00 -7.17 -11.85
CA ARG A 190 6.66 -7.35 -11.28
C ARG A 190 6.19 -6.12 -10.51
N ALA A 191 4.87 -5.97 -10.41
CA ALA A 191 4.24 -4.93 -9.63
C ALA A 191 4.48 -5.13 -8.13
N VAL A 192 4.53 -4.02 -7.39
CA VAL A 192 4.58 -4.02 -5.93
C VAL A 192 3.16 -4.17 -5.42
N HIS A 193 2.88 -5.27 -4.72
CA HIS A 193 1.54 -5.62 -4.22
C HIS A 193 1.40 -5.34 -2.73
N GLY A 194 1.95 -4.23 -2.27
CA GLY A 194 1.70 -3.77 -0.91
C GLY A 194 2.11 -2.34 -0.69
N ARG A 195 1.55 -1.78 0.38
CA ARG A 195 1.67 -0.35 0.71
C ARG A 195 1.86 -0.18 2.20
N TRP A 196 2.51 0.91 2.57
CA TRP A 196 2.52 1.38 3.96
C TRP A 196 1.14 1.93 4.29
N LEU A 197 0.57 1.45 5.40
CA LEU A 197 -0.60 2.06 6.03
C LEU A 197 -0.14 3.16 6.99
N PHE A 198 0.96 2.90 7.70
CA PHE A 198 1.67 3.89 8.50
C PHE A 198 3.17 3.56 8.56
N ASN A 199 4.00 4.58 8.34
CA ASN A 199 5.44 4.48 8.51
C ASN A 199 5.95 5.67 9.37
N PRO A 200 6.55 5.42 10.55
CA PRO A 200 7.04 6.48 11.43
C PRO A 200 8.05 7.42 10.75
N LEU A 201 8.93 6.89 9.89
CA LEU A 201 9.94 7.70 9.20
C LEU A 201 9.30 8.64 8.17
N GLN A 202 8.34 8.13 7.38
CA GLN A 202 7.56 8.97 6.48
C GLN A 202 6.84 10.08 7.25
N HIS A 203 6.14 9.71 8.32
CA HIS A 203 5.37 10.64 9.13
C HIS A 203 6.24 11.75 9.72
N GLN A 204 7.38 11.40 10.31
CA GLN A 204 8.34 12.37 10.85
C GLN A 204 8.90 13.30 9.78
N PHE A 205 9.23 12.75 8.60
CA PHE A 205 9.72 13.53 7.48
C PHE A 205 8.68 14.55 6.99
N GLU A 206 7.45 14.10 6.74
CA GLU A 206 6.34 14.95 6.28
C GLU A 206 5.98 16.01 7.33
N TYR A 207 5.92 15.63 8.61
CA TYR A 207 5.67 16.55 9.70
C TYR A 207 6.75 17.65 9.78
N ARG A 208 8.04 17.26 9.75
CA ARG A 208 9.15 18.23 9.77
C ARG A 208 9.09 19.16 8.56
N ARG A 209 8.92 18.60 7.36
CA ARG A 209 8.85 19.35 6.11
C ARG A 209 7.73 20.39 6.13
N ARG A 210 6.57 20.06 6.71
CA ARG A 210 5.46 21.00 6.89
C ARG A 210 5.77 22.06 7.95
N LYS A 211 6.31 21.66 9.10
CA LYS A 211 6.66 22.58 10.21
C LYS A 211 7.70 23.62 9.80
N THR A 212 8.67 23.26 8.98
CA THR A 212 9.73 24.16 8.51
C THR A 212 9.40 24.85 7.18
N SER A 213 8.19 24.64 6.63
CA SER A 213 7.81 25.25 5.36
C SER A 213 7.54 26.74 5.50
N LYS A 214 7.92 27.51 4.49
CA LYS A 214 7.62 28.93 4.39
C LYS A 214 6.34 29.14 3.60
N GLN A 215 5.42 29.93 4.14
CA GLN A 215 4.24 30.36 3.39
C GLN A 215 4.61 31.50 2.43
N LEU A 216 4.46 31.25 1.13
CA LEU A 216 4.66 32.21 0.05
C LEU A 216 3.32 32.76 -0.42
N LYS A 217 3.22 34.08 -0.57
CA LYS A 217 1.99 34.75 -1.02
C LYS A 217 1.74 34.47 -2.50
N VAL A 218 0.50 34.17 -2.87
CA VAL A 218 0.09 34.12 -4.27
C VAL A 218 -0.64 35.43 -4.64
N LYS A 219 -0.13 36.11 -5.67
CA LYS A 219 -0.84 37.22 -6.31
C LYS A 219 -1.65 36.67 -7.48
N HIS A 220 -2.87 37.15 -7.63
CA HIS A 220 -3.70 36.86 -8.79
C HIS A 220 -4.06 38.15 -9.52
N SER A 221 -3.98 38.10 -10.84
CA SER A 221 -4.37 39.16 -11.75
C SER A 221 -5.04 38.55 -12.97
N GLU A 222 -5.94 39.29 -13.59
CA GLU A 222 -6.58 38.88 -14.83
C GLU A 222 -6.04 39.69 -16.00
N TRP A 223 -5.79 39.06 -17.14
CA TRP A 223 -5.37 39.75 -18.36
C TRP A 223 -5.95 39.05 -19.59
N ARG A 224 -6.66 39.80 -20.43
CA ARG A 224 -7.36 39.30 -21.62
C ARG A 224 -8.25 38.07 -21.31
N GLY A 225 -8.94 38.07 -20.17
CA GLY A 225 -9.79 36.95 -19.73
C GLY A 225 -9.04 35.74 -19.17
N TYR A 226 -7.71 35.80 -19.05
CA TYR A 226 -6.90 34.74 -18.44
C TYR A 226 -6.52 35.08 -17.01
N HIS A 227 -6.76 34.14 -16.10
CA HIS A 227 -6.34 34.24 -14.71
C HIS A 227 -4.87 33.86 -14.53
N HIS A 228 -4.07 34.79 -14.02
CA HIS A 228 -2.65 34.59 -13.76
C HIS A 228 -2.38 34.54 -12.26
N PHE A 229 -1.85 33.42 -11.80
CA PHE A 229 -1.45 33.20 -10.41
C PHE A 229 0.08 33.18 -10.30
N ARG A 230 0.64 34.05 -9.45
CA ARG A 230 2.07 34.21 -9.25
C ARG A 230 2.43 34.04 -7.77
N THR A 231 3.21 33.00 -7.47
CA THR A 231 3.79 32.77 -6.15
C THR A 231 4.99 33.69 -5.99
N ILE A 232 4.91 34.66 -5.08
CA ILE A 232 5.93 35.69 -4.88
C ILE A 232 6.99 35.22 -3.89
N GLY A 233 8.25 35.54 -4.17
CA GLY A 233 9.40 35.17 -3.33
C GLY A 233 9.76 33.70 -3.46
N CYS A 234 9.62 33.12 -4.66
CA CYS A 234 9.97 31.71 -4.90
C CYS A 234 11.46 31.49 -4.65
N PRO A 235 11.88 30.62 -3.70
CA PRO A 235 13.28 30.41 -3.41
C PRO A 235 13.98 29.43 -4.37
N CYS A 236 13.24 28.78 -5.28
CA CYS A 236 13.77 27.73 -6.17
C CYS A 236 14.41 28.30 -7.44
N PRO A 237 15.75 28.30 -7.61
CA PRO A 237 16.41 28.97 -8.72
C PRO A 237 15.96 28.48 -10.10
N ARG A 238 15.66 27.17 -10.24
CA ARG A 238 15.19 26.55 -11.48
C ARG A 238 13.80 27.02 -11.93
N ARG A 239 13.02 27.62 -11.03
CA ARG A 239 11.63 28.04 -11.26
C ARG A 239 11.40 29.52 -10.93
N GLN A 240 12.49 30.27 -10.73
CA GLN A 240 12.44 31.72 -10.53
C GLN A 240 12.29 32.43 -11.88
N ARG A 241 11.34 33.34 -11.93
CA ARG A 241 11.20 34.34 -12.98
C ARG A 241 11.37 35.71 -12.34
N PHE A 242 11.95 36.64 -13.08
CA PHE A 242 12.12 38.03 -12.67
C PHE A 242 11.20 38.89 -13.55
N HIS A 243 10.60 39.92 -12.96
CA HIS A 243 9.92 40.95 -13.75
C HIS A 243 10.99 41.85 -14.40
N GLY A 244 10.81 42.22 -15.67
CA GLY A 244 11.61 43.28 -16.29
C GLY A 244 11.16 44.65 -15.76
N GLY A 245 12.10 45.47 -15.28
CA GLY A 245 11.88 46.80 -14.70
C GLY A 245 12.61 46.99 -13.36
N ASP A 246 13.07 48.22 -13.09
CA ASP A 246 14.06 48.60 -12.07
C ASP A 246 13.64 48.42 -10.59
N ASN A 247 12.59 47.67 -10.29
CA ASN A 247 12.22 47.27 -8.93
C ASN A 247 12.49 45.78 -8.70
N TRP A 248 13.77 45.44 -8.61
CA TRP A 248 14.26 44.11 -8.24
C TRP A 248 14.04 43.83 -6.75
N SER A 249 13.01 43.05 -6.41
CA SER A 249 12.89 42.49 -5.04
C SER A 249 12.05 41.21 -4.91
N GLY A 250 11.60 40.56 -6.00
CA GLY A 250 10.80 39.35 -5.84
C GLY A 250 10.83 38.44 -7.04
N SER A 251 11.69 37.44 -7.00
CA SER A 251 11.54 36.28 -7.86
C SER A 251 10.14 35.69 -7.69
N TYR A 252 9.50 35.25 -8.78
CA TYR A 252 8.19 34.62 -8.72
C TYR A 252 8.15 33.32 -9.52
N ALA A 253 7.16 32.48 -9.22
CA ALA A 253 6.82 31.29 -9.98
C ALA A 253 5.36 31.39 -10.45
N ARG A 254 5.04 30.92 -11.66
CA ARG A 254 3.64 30.77 -12.08
C ARG A 254 3.02 29.64 -11.29
N THR A 255 2.06 29.92 -10.42
CA THR A 255 1.67 29.01 -9.34
C THR A 255 1.25 27.63 -9.87
N TYR A 256 0.36 27.55 -10.85
CA TYR A 256 -0.09 26.27 -11.37
C TYR A 256 0.96 25.56 -12.24
N GLN A 257 1.67 26.28 -13.12
CA GLN A 257 2.64 25.66 -14.04
C GLN A 257 3.97 25.30 -13.37
N ASP A 258 4.42 26.14 -12.45
CA ASP A 258 5.76 26.07 -11.87
C ASP A 258 5.71 25.51 -10.43
N CYS A 259 4.63 25.60 -9.65
CA CYS A 259 4.59 24.97 -8.32
C CYS A 259 4.08 23.52 -8.35
N ILE A 260 3.12 23.18 -9.20
CA ILE A 260 2.65 21.79 -9.35
C ILE A 260 3.82 20.93 -9.86
N GLY A 261 4.07 19.81 -9.19
CA GLY A 261 5.22 18.95 -9.46
C GLY A 261 6.58 19.54 -9.04
N CYS A 262 6.60 20.64 -8.27
CA CYS A 262 7.83 21.10 -7.62
C CYS A 262 8.15 20.21 -6.41
N PRO A 263 9.37 19.65 -6.28
CA PRO A 263 9.74 18.83 -5.12
C PRO A 263 9.78 19.62 -3.79
N HIS A 264 9.61 20.94 -3.83
CA HIS A 264 9.54 21.79 -2.64
C HIS A 264 8.12 22.24 -2.32
N LEU A 265 7.13 21.93 -3.17
CA LEU A 265 5.73 22.17 -2.85
C LEU A 265 5.32 21.22 -1.71
N VAL A 266 4.86 21.80 -0.61
CA VAL A 266 4.25 21.06 0.51
C VAL A 266 2.74 21.07 0.37
N GLU A 267 2.15 22.23 0.08
CA GLU A 267 0.70 22.39 -0.05
C GLU A 267 0.38 23.66 -0.84
N MET A 268 -0.67 23.61 -1.66
CA MET A 268 -1.33 24.82 -2.19
C MET A 268 -2.47 25.16 -1.24
N VAL A 269 -2.43 26.37 -0.67
CA VAL A 269 -3.45 26.82 0.27
C VAL A 269 -4.51 27.58 -0.50
N TYR A 270 -5.76 27.16 -0.34
CA TYR A 270 -6.91 27.76 -1.00
C TYR A 270 -7.74 28.61 -0.03
N ASP A 271 -8.37 29.65 -0.55
CA ASP A 271 -9.60 30.18 0.01
C ASP A 271 -10.74 29.24 -0.36
N ASN A 272 -11.62 28.97 0.60
CA ASN A 272 -12.78 28.13 0.43
C ASN A 272 -14.04 28.99 0.50
N ALA A 273 -15.04 28.65 -0.30
CA ALA A 273 -16.38 29.19 -0.20
C ALA A 273 -17.36 28.06 0.12
N TRP A 274 -18.43 28.38 0.84
CA TRP A 274 -19.54 27.45 1.02
C TRP A 274 -20.40 27.45 -0.25
N VAL A 275 -20.40 26.33 -0.98
CA VAL A 275 -21.11 26.20 -2.27
C VAL A 275 -22.02 24.98 -2.20
N GLY A 276 -23.33 25.21 -2.31
CA GLY A 276 -24.33 24.17 -2.05
C GLY A 276 -24.27 23.72 -0.59
N TYR A 277 -23.82 22.49 -0.37
CA TYR A 277 -23.73 21.85 0.96
C TYR A 277 -22.31 21.43 1.34
N GLN A 278 -21.29 22.08 0.76
CA GLN A 278 -19.88 21.74 1.04
C GLN A 278 -18.95 22.96 0.92
N TRP A 279 -17.80 22.87 1.59
CA TRP A 279 -16.68 23.79 1.39
C TRP A 279 -15.94 23.45 0.11
N THR A 280 -15.92 24.39 -0.84
CA THR A 280 -15.26 24.22 -2.13
C THR A 280 -14.07 25.17 -2.23
N PRO A 281 -12.87 24.69 -2.63
CA PRO A 281 -11.73 25.57 -2.88
C PRO A 281 -12.00 26.42 -4.13
N VAL A 282 -11.93 27.74 -3.98
CA VAL A 282 -12.27 28.70 -5.06
C VAL A 282 -11.05 29.41 -5.63
N ARG A 283 -10.04 29.68 -4.81
CA ARG A 283 -8.86 30.45 -5.24
C ARG A 283 -7.63 30.07 -4.44
N VAL A 284 -6.50 29.85 -5.11
CA VAL A 284 -5.22 29.68 -4.40
C VAL A 284 -4.75 31.02 -3.83
N LYS A 285 -4.45 31.05 -2.53
CA LYS A 285 -4.03 32.25 -1.80
C LYS A 285 -2.57 32.24 -1.40
N ALA A 286 -2.02 31.05 -1.16
CA ALA A 286 -0.65 30.87 -0.74
C ALA A 286 -0.10 29.50 -1.16
N VAL A 287 1.21 29.38 -1.11
CA VAL A 287 1.93 28.12 -1.31
C VAL A 287 2.82 27.86 -0.10
N LEU A 288 2.68 26.70 0.53
CA LEU A 288 3.65 26.24 1.52
C LEU A 288 4.84 25.62 0.80
N CYS A 289 6.00 26.24 0.95
CA CYS A 289 7.24 25.86 0.28
C CYS A 289 8.27 25.36 1.31
N GLY A 290 8.67 24.09 1.21
CA GLY A 290 9.67 23.46 2.06
C GLY A 290 11.10 23.55 1.51
N TRP A 291 11.49 24.68 0.92
CA TRP A 291 12.84 24.87 0.37
C TRP A 291 13.86 25.16 1.48
N SER A 292 14.89 24.32 1.62
CA SER A 292 15.95 24.46 2.64
C SER A 292 17.30 24.93 2.11
N GLY A 293 17.41 25.37 0.85
CA GLY A 293 18.69 25.80 0.25
C GLY A 293 19.60 24.64 -0.15
N ALA A 294 19.67 23.59 0.68
CA ALA A 294 20.14 22.28 0.28
C ALA A 294 19.09 21.61 -0.61
N THR A 295 19.47 21.20 -1.82
CA THR A 295 18.74 20.11 -2.46
C THR A 295 18.66 18.96 -1.46
N PRO A 296 17.46 18.40 -1.19
CA PRO A 296 17.36 17.23 -0.34
C PRO A 296 18.16 16.05 -0.91
#